data_AF-A0A8H7N756-F1
#
_entry.id   AF-A0A8H7N756-F1
#
_cell.length_a   1.000
_cell.length_b   1.000
_cell.length_c   1.000
_cell.angle_alpha   90.00
_cell.angle_beta   90.00
_cell.angle_gamma   90.00
#
_symmetry.space_group_name_H-M   'P 1'
#
loop_
_entity.id
_entity.type
_entity.pdbx_description
1 polymer ?
#
loop_
_entity_poly.entity_id
_entity_poly.type
_entity_poly.pdbx_seq_one_letter_code
_entity_poly.pdbx_strand_id
1 'polypeptide(L)'
;MIQRAKEAGYKAIVLTVDTPLLGRRNLEIRNQFRLPGHLKAANFASESGTAGTPPSVASLKESSPGYHDGDRRVLPTGPVTFHSHGPNPTLTWEEAIPWLKKEASPMQVWVKGIVTLLRCLTSCFQPCGWDHCLKPWRTST
;
A
#
# COMPACT_ATOMS: atom_id res chain seq x y z
N MET A 1 -2.81 11.95 -4.11
CA MET A 1 -3.56 10.77 -4.62
C MET A 1 -5.08 10.89 -4.49
N ILE A 2 -5.65 11.16 -3.31
CA ILE A 2 -7.11 11.26 -3.11
C ILE A 2 -7.75 12.29 -4.04
N GLN A 3 -7.18 13.49 -4.13
CA GLN A 3 -7.67 14.55 -5.01
C GLN A 3 -7.64 14.16 -6.50
N ARG A 4 -6.54 13.54 -6.96
CA ARG A 4 -6.41 12.99 -8.31
C ARG A 4 -7.49 11.94 -8.61
N ALA A 5 -7.85 11.12 -7.62
CA ALA A 5 -8.94 10.15 -7.77
C ALA A 5 -10.31 10.83 -7.89
N LYS A 6 -10.56 11.94 -7.18
CA LYS A 6 -11.79 12.73 -7.36
C LYS A 6 -11.89 13.31 -8.75
N GLU A 7 -10.82 13.94 -9.22
CA GLU A 7 -10.76 14.57 -10.55
C GLU A 7 -10.93 13.54 -11.67
N ALA A 8 -10.42 12.33 -11.48
CA ALA A 8 -10.62 11.22 -12.40
C ALA A 8 -12.01 10.53 -12.27
N GLY A 9 -12.90 11.03 -11.40
CA GLY A 9 -14.28 10.55 -11.28
C GLY A 9 -14.44 9.21 -10.55
N TYR A 10 -13.49 8.83 -9.69
CA TYR A 10 -13.63 7.63 -8.87
C TYR A 10 -14.77 7.79 -7.85
N LYS A 11 -15.48 6.69 -7.57
CA LYS A 11 -16.67 6.70 -6.70
C LYS A 11 -16.36 6.30 -5.25
N ALA A 12 -15.25 5.64 -5.02
CA ALA A 12 -14.90 5.09 -3.72
C ALA A 12 -13.38 5.01 -3.51
N ILE A 13 -12.98 5.06 -2.24
CA ILE A 13 -11.65 4.76 -1.74
C ILE A 13 -11.73 3.51 -0.87
N VAL A 14 -10.77 2.61 -1.04
CA VAL A 14 -10.62 1.42 -0.20
C VAL A 14 -9.35 1.56 0.63
N LEU A 15 -9.50 1.74 1.94
CA LEU A 15 -8.41 1.78 2.90
C LEU A 15 -8.01 0.36 3.28
N THR A 16 -6.72 0.02 3.13
CA THR A 16 -6.17 -1.28 3.51
C THR A 16 -5.58 -1.19 4.92
N VAL A 17 -6.19 -1.87 5.91
CA VAL A 17 -5.81 -1.77 7.35
C VAL A 17 -5.08 -3.01 7.88
N ASP A 18 -4.91 -4.05 7.08
CA ASP A 18 -4.23 -5.30 7.44
C ASP A 18 -2.71 -5.27 7.22
N THR A 19 -2.18 -4.21 6.59
CA THR A 19 -0.78 -4.10 6.19
C THR A 19 -0.08 -2.91 6.88
N PRO A 20 0.04 -2.88 8.21
CA PRO A 20 0.81 -1.84 8.91
C PRO A 20 2.32 -2.00 8.69
N LEU A 21 2.75 -3.23 8.41
CA LEU A 21 4.10 -3.60 8.01
C LEU A 21 4.00 -4.56 6.83
N LEU A 22 4.97 -4.51 5.92
CA LEU A 22 5.01 -5.46 4.82
C LEU A 22 5.33 -6.87 5.35
N GLY A 23 4.52 -7.86 4.98
CA GLY A 23 4.76 -9.25 5.36
C GLY A 23 6.07 -9.80 4.77
N ARG A 24 6.70 -10.73 5.50
CA ARG A 24 7.95 -11.39 5.05
C ARG A 24 7.66 -12.43 3.96
N ARG A 25 7.75 -12.01 2.70
CA ARG A 25 7.57 -12.88 1.54
C ARG A 25 8.90 -13.54 1.15
N ASN A 26 9.12 -14.75 1.67
CA ASN A 26 10.40 -15.47 1.52
C ASN A 26 10.86 -15.62 0.06
N LEU A 27 9.95 -15.79 -0.90
CA LEU A 27 10.30 -15.88 -2.32
C LEU A 27 10.80 -14.54 -2.89
N GLU A 28 10.18 -13.42 -2.52
CA GLU A 28 10.62 -12.09 -2.94
C GLU A 28 12.02 -11.78 -2.37
N ILE A 29 12.26 -12.15 -1.11
CA ILE A 29 13.56 -12.00 -0.44
C ILE A 29 14.61 -12.90 -1.12
N ARG A 30 14.29 -14.17 -1.34
CA ARG A 30 15.21 -15.16 -1.94
C ARG A 30 15.55 -14.85 -3.39
N ASN A 31 14.67 -14.18 -4.12
CA ASN A 31 14.87 -13.82 -5.53
C ASN A 31 15.32 -12.37 -5.72
N GLN A 32 15.44 -11.58 -4.63
CA GLN A 32 15.71 -10.14 -4.66
C GLN A 32 14.77 -9.41 -5.62
N PHE A 33 13.46 -9.67 -5.50
CA PHE A 33 12.46 -9.11 -6.41
C PHE A 33 12.60 -7.59 -6.52
N ARG A 34 12.62 -7.08 -7.76
CA ARG A 34 12.67 -5.66 -8.08
C ARG A 34 11.71 -5.35 -9.21
N LEU A 35 11.22 -4.11 -9.19
CA LEU A 35 10.49 -3.58 -10.31
C LEU A 35 11.48 -3.40 -11.47
N PRO A 36 11.22 -3.94 -12.67
CA PRO A 36 12.06 -3.73 -13.84
C PRO A 36 12.26 -2.22 -14.09
N GLY A 37 13.46 -1.79 -14.50
CA GLY A 37 13.80 -0.36 -14.60
C GLY A 37 12.92 0.46 -15.56
N HIS A 38 12.25 -0.20 -16.51
CA HIS A 38 11.29 0.44 -17.42
C HIS A 38 9.89 0.62 -16.81
N LEU A 39 9.60 -0.01 -15.66
CA LEU A 39 8.35 0.12 -14.94
C LEU A 39 8.53 1.03 -13.71
N LYS A 40 7.56 1.89 -13.47
CA LYS A 40 7.53 2.79 -12.30
C LYS A 40 6.13 2.83 -11.72
N ALA A 41 6.02 3.12 -10.43
CA ALA A 41 4.74 3.37 -9.80
C ALA A 41 4.14 4.68 -10.35
N ALA A 42 3.24 4.57 -11.34
CA ALA A 42 2.65 5.71 -12.06
C ALA A 42 1.90 6.70 -11.15
N ASN A 43 1.51 6.28 -9.95
CA ASN A 43 0.86 7.13 -8.97
C ASN A 43 1.82 8.10 -8.26
N PHE A 44 3.12 7.82 -8.24
CA PHE A 44 4.17 8.63 -7.61
C PHE A 44 5.16 9.22 -8.62
N ALA A 45 4.97 8.96 -9.92
CA ALA A 45 5.90 9.37 -10.97
C ALA A 45 6.07 10.89 -11.12
N SER A 46 5.14 11.70 -10.60
CA SER A 46 5.18 13.17 -10.62
C SER A 46 5.74 13.81 -9.34
N GLU A 47 5.96 13.03 -8.28
CA GLU A 47 6.50 13.51 -6.99
C GLU A 47 8.02 13.26 -6.89
N SER A 48 8.70 13.14 -8.02
CA SER A 48 10.16 13.05 -8.12
C SER A 48 10.85 14.41 -7.92
N GLY A 49 10.40 15.20 -6.95
CA GLY A 49 11.10 16.39 -6.44
C GLY A 49 11.81 16.12 -5.11
N THR A 50 11.44 15.04 -4.41
CA THR A 50 12.08 14.59 -3.16
C THR A 50 12.09 13.06 -3.11
N ALA A 51 12.44 12.41 -4.22
CA ALA A 51 13.22 11.19 -4.07
C ALA A 51 14.51 11.66 -3.41
N GLY A 52 14.58 11.55 -2.09
CA GLY A 52 15.77 11.89 -1.33
C GLY A 52 16.96 11.37 -2.11
N THR A 53 17.91 12.26 -2.41
CA THR A 53 19.26 11.87 -2.79
C THR A 53 19.56 10.62 -2.00
N PRO A 54 19.78 9.44 -2.62
CA PRO A 54 20.18 8.28 -1.85
C PRO A 54 21.35 8.81 -1.02
N PRO A 55 21.27 8.79 0.34
CA PRO A 55 22.34 9.34 1.17
C PRO A 55 23.60 8.74 0.61
N SER A 56 24.59 9.56 0.21
CA SER A 56 25.75 9.14 -0.57
C SER A 56 26.31 7.85 0.02
N VAL A 57 25.82 6.72 -0.48
CA VAL A 57 26.11 5.41 0.08
C VAL A 57 27.37 5.06 -0.65
N ALA A 58 28.48 5.42 -0.01
CA ALA A 58 29.76 4.84 -0.29
C ALA A 58 29.55 3.34 -0.59
N SER A 59 29.75 2.97 -1.86
CA SER A 59 29.93 1.61 -2.37
C SER A 59 29.07 0.48 -1.79
N LEU A 60 27.75 0.67 -1.62
CA LEU A 60 26.87 -0.48 -1.43
C LEU A 60 26.71 -1.19 -2.78
N LYS A 61 27.22 -2.43 -2.86
CA LYS A 61 27.19 -3.27 -4.07
C LYS A 61 25.80 -3.26 -4.72
N GLU A 62 25.77 -2.93 -6.02
CA GLU A 62 24.62 -3.14 -6.90
C GLU A 62 24.10 -4.57 -6.69
N SER A 63 22.79 -4.71 -6.58
CA SER A 63 22.17 -5.99 -6.23
C SER A 63 21.33 -6.47 -7.40
N SER A 64 21.47 -7.74 -7.75
CA SER A 64 20.86 -8.35 -8.93
C SER A 64 19.80 -9.38 -8.53
N PRO A 65 18.62 -9.40 -9.19
CA PRO A 65 17.62 -10.44 -9.00
C PRO A 65 18.08 -11.78 -9.56
N GLY A 66 17.59 -12.87 -8.98
CA GLY A 66 17.78 -14.21 -9.53
C GLY A 66 16.87 -14.42 -10.73
N TYR A 67 17.31 -15.19 -11.71
CA TYR A 67 16.54 -15.53 -12.92
C TYR A 67 16.79 -16.98 -13.35
N HIS A 68 15.94 -17.47 -14.25
CA HIS A 68 16.12 -18.76 -14.90
C HIS A 68 16.68 -18.55 -16.32
N ASP A 69 17.72 -19.32 -16.65
CA ASP A 69 18.40 -19.37 -17.94
C ASP A 69 18.27 -20.81 -18.46
N GLY A 70 17.15 -21.08 -19.15
CA GLY A 70 16.69 -22.44 -19.45
C GLY A 70 16.46 -23.23 -18.15
N ASP A 71 17.12 -24.39 -18.03
CA ASP A 71 17.05 -25.24 -16.83
C ASP A 71 17.95 -24.75 -15.68
N ARG A 72 18.82 -23.75 -15.91
CA ARG A 72 19.77 -23.25 -14.91
C ARG A 72 19.18 -22.09 -14.12
N ARG A 73 19.16 -22.21 -12.78
CA ARG A 73 18.79 -21.12 -11.88
C ARG A 73 20.00 -20.27 -11.49
N VAL A 74 19.98 -18.98 -11.81
CA VAL A 74 20.97 -17.99 -11.39
C VAL A 74 20.51 -17.36 -10.07
N LEU A 75 21.36 -17.41 -9.04
CA LEU A 75 21.06 -16.86 -7.72
C LEU A 75 21.22 -15.33 -7.70
N PRO A 76 20.40 -14.62 -6.91
CA PRO A 76 20.57 -13.18 -6.76
C PRO A 76 21.82 -12.81 -5.96
N THR A 77 22.32 -11.59 -6.20
CA THR A 77 23.50 -11.04 -5.51
C THR A 77 23.17 -9.71 -4.83
N GLY A 78 23.86 -9.40 -3.73
CA GLY A 78 23.82 -8.10 -3.06
C GLY A 78 22.64 -7.91 -2.08
N PRO A 79 22.48 -6.68 -1.51
CA PRO A 79 21.50 -6.41 -0.46
C PRO A 79 20.04 -6.33 -0.96
N VAL A 80 19.11 -6.67 -0.08
CA VAL A 80 17.65 -6.51 -0.30
C VAL A 80 17.28 -5.03 -0.21
N THR A 81 16.80 -4.47 -1.32
CA THR A 81 16.44 -3.04 -1.41
C THR A 81 14.93 -2.80 -1.54
N PHE A 82 14.11 -3.84 -1.66
CA PHE A 82 12.69 -3.72 -2.03
C PHE A 82 11.76 -3.34 -0.88
N HIS A 83 12.02 -2.22 -0.18
CA HIS A 83 11.20 -1.77 0.96
C HIS A 83 11.04 -0.24 1.07
N SER A 84 11.15 0.51 -0.04
CA SER A 84 11.37 1.96 0.05
C SER A 84 10.14 2.82 0.38
N HIS A 85 8.91 2.31 0.31
CA HIS A 85 7.69 3.09 0.63
C HIS A 85 6.83 2.30 1.63
N GLY A 86 7.28 2.28 2.88
CA GLY A 86 6.60 1.55 3.95
C GLY A 86 5.26 2.19 4.32
N PRO A 87 4.20 1.39 4.57
CA PRO A 87 3.00 1.88 5.24
C PRO A 87 3.37 2.54 6.58
N ASN A 88 2.62 3.57 7.00
CA ASN A 88 2.81 4.19 8.29
C ASN A 88 2.21 3.30 9.39
N PRO A 89 3.03 2.68 10.28
CA PRO A 89 2.52 1.78 11.31
C PRO A 89 1.83 2.50 12.46
N THR A 90 1.90 3.85 12.54
CA THR A 90 1.34 4.63 13.65
C THR A 90 -0.12 5.05 13.45
N LEU A 91 -0.75 4.68 12.33
CA LEU A 91 -2.12 5.07 12.04
C LEU A 91 -3.12 4.42 13.00
N THR A 92 -3.96 5.25 13.61
CA THR A 92 -5.07 4.85 14.49
C THR A 92 -6.42 5.07 13.80
N TRP A 93 -7.46 4.40 14.28
CA TRP A 93 -8.80 4.50 13.69
C TRP A 93 -9.44 5.86 13.96
N GLU A 94 -9.18 6.40 15.15
CA GLU A 94 -9.74 7.63 15.69
C GLU A 94 -9.28 8.85 14.88
N GLU A 95 -8.04 8.83 14.37
CA GLU A 95 -7.49 9.92 13.58
C GLU A 95 -7.67 9.70 12.07
N ALA A 96 -7.40 8.48 11.60
CA ALA A 96 -7.33 8.21 10.16
C ALA A 96 -8.69 8.20 9.48
N ILE A 97 -9.74 7.62 10.11
CA ILE A 97 -11.06 7.51 9.46
C ILE A 97 -11.78 8.86 9.34
N PRO A 98 -11.84 9.70 10.39
CA PRO A 98 -12.46 11.02 10.26
C PRO A 98 -11.75 11.90 9.23
N TRP A 99 -10.41 11.91 9.24
CA TRP A 99 -9.61 12.60 8.25
C TRP A 99 -9.90 12.08 6.84
N LEU A 100 -9.90 10.76 6.63
CA LEU A 100 -10.12 10.17 5.32
C LEU A 100 -11.54 10.46 4.80
N LYS A 101 -12.57 10.41 5.65
CA LYS A 101 -13.95 10.77 5.25
C LYS A 101 -14.05 12.23 4.82
N LYS A 102 -13.37 13.14 5.53
CA LYS A 102 -13.31 14.57 5.16
C LYS A 102 -12.63 14.76 3.81
N GLU A 103 -11.44 14.18 3.64
CA GLU A 103 -10.64 14.32 2.42
C GLU A 103 -11.24 13.55 1.23
N ALA A 104 -11.98 12.47 1.44
CA ALA A 104 -12.57 11.65 0.38
C ALA A 104 -13.91 12.19 -0.14
N SER A 105 -14.63 13.02 0.62
CA SER A 105 -15.96 13.51 0.25
C SER A 105 -15.98 14.13 -1.17
N PRO A 106 -16.93 13.74 -2.05
CA PRO A 106 -18.14 12.94 -1.79
C PRO A 106 -17.99 11.42 -2.02
N MET A 107 -16.78 10.91 -2.23
CA MET A 107 -16.57 9.48 -2.50
C MET A 107 -16.88 8.60 -1.29
N GLN A 108 -17.31 7.36 -1.54
CA GLN A 108 -17.47 6.37 -0.48
C GLN A 108 -16.11 5.95 0.08
N VAL A 109 -16.02 5.70 1.38
CA VAL A 109 -14.82 5.13 2.02
C VAL A 109 -15.15 3.72 2.43
N TRP A 110 -14.36 2.72 2.03
CA TRP A 110 -14.50 1.32 2.43
C TRP A 110 -13.21 0.86 3.11
N VAL A 111 -13.32 -0.14 3.98
CA VAL A 111 -12.16 -0.68 4.70
C VAL A 111 -11.94 -2.14 4.33
N LYS A 112 -10.72 -2.48 3.91
CA LYS A 112 -10.27 -3.82 3.55
C LYS A 112 -9.27 -4.32 4.59
N GLY A 113 -9.41 -5.58 5.00
CA GLY A 113 -8.48 -6.22 5.94
C GLY A 113 -8.99 -6.40 7.37
N ILE A 114 -10.30 -6.26 7.60
CA ILE A 114 -10.91 -6.55 8.90
C ILE A 114 -11.07 -8.06 9.04
N VAL A 115 -10.31 -8.66 9.95
CA VAL A 115 -10.29 -10.12 10.17
C VAL A 115 -10.95 -10.57 11.49
N THR A 116 -11.38 -9.63 12.34
CA THR A 116 -11.97 -9.92 13.65
C THR A 116 -13.32 -9.20 13.81
N LEU A 117 -14.31 -9.89 14.38
CA LEU A 117 -15.66 -9.35 14.61
C LEU A 117 -15.66 -8.05 15.43
N LEU A 118 -14.82 -7.96 16.45
CA LEU A 118 -14.69 -6.76 17.28
C LEU A 118 -14.25 -5.52 16.46
N ARG A 119 -13.35 -5.72 15.49
CA ARG A 119 -12.88 -4.65 14.57
C ARG A 119 -13.94 -4.27 13.53
N CYS A 120 -14.80 -5.21 13.16
CA CYS A 120 -15.95 -4.95 12.27
C CYS A 120 -16.95 -4.01 12.95
N LEU A 121 -17.24 -4.25 14.23
CA LEU A 121 -18.11 -3.39 15.02
C LEU A 121 -17.53 -1.97 15.14
N THR A 122 -16.25 -1.79 15.44
CA THR A 122 -15.64 -0.44 15.49
C THR A 122 -15.68 0.30 14.15
N SER A 123 -15.54 -0.42 13.03
CA SER A 123 -15.70 0.14 11.69
C SER A 123 -17.14 0.64 11.46
N CYS A 124 -18.14 -0.13 11.89
CA CYS A 124 -19.56 0.20 11.75
C CYS A 124 -20.05 1.23 12.80
N PHE A 125 -19.45 1.29 13.99
CA PHE A 125 -19.86 2.08 15.15
C PHE A 125 -18.95 3.28 15.43
N GLN A 126 -18.62 4.08 14.41
CA GLN A 126 -18.26 5.48 14.69
C GLN A 126 -19.55 6.27 14.96
N PRO A 127 -19.60 7.14 16.00
CA PRO A 127 -20.83 7.74 16.49
C PRO A 127 -21.28 8.90 15.61
N CYS A 128 -21.67 8.62 14.37
CA CYS A 128 -22.24 9.59 13.45
C CYS A 128 -23.34 8.94 12.63
N GLY A 129 -24.55 8.82 13.20
CA GLY A 129 -25.81 8.66 12.46
C GLY A 129 -25.98 7.36 11.69
N TRP A 130 -27.15 6.74 11.85
CA TRP A 130 -27.48 5.44 11.27
C TRP A 130 -27.53 5.37 9.73
N ASP A 131 -27.26 6.47 9.01
CA ASP A 131 -27.43 6.57 7.55
C ASP A 131 -26.17 6.33 6.70
N HIS A 132 -24.96 6.34 7.28
CA HIS A 132 -23.70 6.24 6.52
C HIS A 132 -22.79 5.09 7.00
N CYS A 133 -23.41 3.95 7.31
CA CYS A 133 -22.68 2.74 7.66
C CYS A 133 -21.81 2.29 6.47
N LEU A 134 -20.53 2.04 6.73
CA LEU A 134 -19.58 1.47 5.76
C LEU A 134 -20.20 0.17 5.24
N LYS A 135 -20.64 0.15 3.97
CA LYS A 135 -21.30 -1.04 3.42
C LYS A 135 -20.27 -2.17 3.37
N PRO A 136 -20.48 -3.29 4.10
CA PRO A 136 -19.67 -4.47 3.86
C PRO A 136 -19.86 -4.90 2.41
N TRP A 137 -18.76 -5.28 1.75
CA TRP A 137 -18.82 -5.79 0.38
C TRP A 137 -19.62 -7.10 0.39
N ARG A 138 -20.88 -7.00 -0.03
CA ARG A 138 -21.81 -8.13 -0.10
C ARG A 138 -21.89 -8.53 -1.57
N THR A 139 -21.39 -9.71 -1.93
CA THR A 139 -21.67 -10.31 -3.23
C THR A 139 -23.17 -10.56 -3.32
N SER A 140 -23.85 -9.95 -4.29
CA SER A 140 -25.21 -10.35 -4.64
C SER A 140 -25.12 -11.71 -5.33
N THR A 141 -25.63 -12.74 -4.70
CA THR A 141 -26.05 -13.97 -5.39
C THR A 141 -27.51 -13.83 -5.75
#